data_AF-A0A0M9WSC4-F1
#
_entry.id   AF-A0A0M9WSC4-F1
#
_cell.length_a   1.000
_cell.length_b   1.000
_cell.length_c   1.000
_cell.angle_alpha   90.00
_cell.angle_beta   90.00
_cell.angle_gamma   90.00
#
_symmetry.space_group_name_H-M   'P 1'
#
loop_
_entity.id
_entity.type
_entity.pdbx_description
1 polymer ?
#
loop_
_entity_poly.entity_id
_entity_poly.type
_entity_poly.pdbx_seq_one_letter_code
_entity_poly.pdbx_strand_id
1 'polypeptide(L)'
;MNIFKVLSSNDGSINEPNVTSFLAYLLDPNENHGLGSRFVESFLTPVVLANNEQYNELIYNNRIRDLSRNSKYEVRVQAEVKVICSASEIAKKTRDIDIVIELFDQTFSDSLPKFSFCVENKINDGAIQKGDNQLFEEIIGLVNFYKVSSLEKEQPLVSFIFLTHTGSKRALNEFNELLSTIEVERLSVPCYHLSWGGEELDDLEITIVDLLSKILKEEAIGKIEPIFDYTKHTIKSFISFIYSGFKSYKEEKNLLFEKSDYGKPVIQYIKDFYESSPFEKDINHEDFKKWVSDIVKVASGKTLKNANFDRSYIVNDRNRKHYGVNSAHKEYKNLFYYPDENNKKVIRKLDLSNPPKNVMIYWKDDNNPDGMGCALLTEIFGF
;
A
#
# COMPACT_ATOMS: atom_id res chain seq x y z
N MET A 1 2.76 -22.40 -7.30
CA MET A 1 1.76 -22.06 -6.27
C MET A 1 2.34 -20.92 -5.44
N ASN A 2 1.67 -19.77 -5.36
CA ASN A 2 2.14 -18.66 -4.54
C ASN A 2 1.59 -18.84 -3.11
N ILE A 3 2.47 -19.18 -2.15
CA ILE A 3 2.08 -19.48 -0.77
C ILE A 3 1.39 -18.29 -0.09
N PHE A 4 1.87 -17.07 -0.33
CA PHE A 4 1.27 -15.86 0.24
C PHE A 4 -0.16 -15.68 -0.26
N LYS A 5 -0.38 -15.81 -1.57
CA LYS A 5 -1.72 -15.71 -2.15
C LYS A 5 -2.66 -16.82 -1.67
N VAL A 6 -2.15 -18.05 -1.42
CA VAL A 6 -2.96 -19.14 -0.86
C VAL A 6 -3.38 -18.83 0.57
N LEU A 7 -2.44 -18.40 1.41
CA LEU A 7 -2.68 -18.06 2.81
C LEU A 7 -3.63 -16.86 2.95
N SER A 8 -3.64 -15.93 1.99
CA SER A 8 -4.53 -14.76 1.98
C SER A 8 -5.92 -14.98 1.35
N SER A 9 -6.22 -16.16 0.81
CA SER A 9 -7.43 -16.38 -0.02
C SER A 9 -8.74 -16.67 0.72
N ASN A 10 -8.69 -17.02 2.01
CA ASN A 10 -9.87 -17.37 2.81
C ASN A 10 -10.03 -16.39 3.98
N ASP A 11 -10.39 -16.84 5.19
CA ASP A 11 -10.54 -15.98 6.38
C ASP A 11 -9.20 -15.48 6.94
N GLY A 12 -8.07 -16.03 6.47
CA GLY A 12 -6.76 -15.43 6.66
C GLY A 12 -6.55 -14.34 5.63
N SER A 13 -6.43 -13.08 6.07
CA SER A 13 -5.78 -12.04 5.27
C SER A 13 -4.31 -12.01 5.68
N ILE A 14 -3.41 -12.03 4.71
CA ILE A 14 -2.03 -11.60 5.00
C ILE A 14 -2.12 -10.10 5.22
N ASN A 15 -2.03 -9.69 6.48
CA ASN A 15 -2.11 -8.30 6.89
C ASN A 15 -0.69 -7.72 7.06
N GLU A 16 -0.62 -6.43 7.38
CA GLU A 16 0.66 -5.73 7.64
C GLU A 16 1.54 -6.48 8.65
N PRO A 17 1.04 -6.92 9.82
CA PRO A 17 1.82 -7.74 10.76
C PRO A 17 2.45 -9.00 10.14
N ASN A 18 1.74 -9.70 9.24
CA ASN A 18 2.31 -10.88 8.57
C ASN A 18 3.43 -10.50 7.58
N VAL A 19 3.26 -9.41 6.84
CA VAL A 19 4.28 -8.90 5.91
C VAL A 19 5.51 -8.40 6.68
N THR A 20 5.28 -7.65 7.76
CA THR A 20 6.31 -7.19 8.71
C THR A 20 7.08 -8.36 9.29
N SER A 21 6.40 -9.40 9.77
CA SER A 21 7.04 -10.61 10.29
C SER A 21 7.90 -11.31 9.25
N PHE A 22 7.42 -11.42 8.01
CA PHE A 22 8.19 -12.05 6.94
C PHE A 22 9.41 -11.20 6.53
N LEU A 23 9.26 -9.87 6.50
CA LEU A 23 10.38 -8.96 6.25
C LEU A 23 11.44 -9.04 7.36
N ALA A 24 11.02 -9.03 8.63
CA ALA A 24 11.91 -9.18 9.78
C ALA A 24 12.69 -10.50 9.71
N TYR A 25 12.01 -11.61 9.36
CA TYR A 25 12.66 -12.91 9.11
C TYR A 25 13.73 -12.84 8.02
N LEU A 26 13.50 -12.11 6.91
CA LEU A 26 14.50 -11.97 5.86
C LEU A 26 15.67 -11.05 6.25
N LEU A 27 15.42 -10.09 7.13
CA LEU A 27 16.41 -9.11 7.60
C LEU A 27 17.34 -9.68 8.68
N ASP A 28 16.96 -10.75 9.37
CA ASP A 28 17.80 -11.34 10.42
C ASP A 28 18.84 -12.31 9.83
N PRO A 29 20.13 -11.96 9.77
CA PRO A 29 21.15 -12.85 9.20
C PRO A 29 21.33 -14.17 9.96
N ASN A 30 20.78 -14.30 11.16
CA ASN A 30 20.85 -15.50 11.98
C ASN A 30 19.69 -16.48 11.73
N GLU A 31 18.67 -16.06 10.96
CA GLU A 31 17.55 -16.90 10.60
C GLU A 31 17.87 -17.89 9.48
N ASN A 32 17.07 -18.94 9.39
CA ASN A 32 17.32 -20.08 8.49
C ASN A 32 16.85 -19.87 7.04
N HIS A 33 16.85 -18.63 6.53
CA HIS A 33 16.46 -18.35 5.14
C HIS A 33 17.59 -18.60 4.13
N GLY A 34 18.86 -18.65 4.57
CA GLY A 34 20.00 -18.93 3.68
C GLY A 34 20.44 -17.74 2.80
N LEU A 35 20.03 -16.51 3.14
CA LEU A 35 20.54 -15.28 2.50
C LEU A 35 21.78 -14.71 3.22
N GLY A 36 22.09 -15.24 4.43
CA GLY A 36 23.07 -14.65 5.33
C GLY A 36 22.77 -13.18 5.58
N SER A 37 23.82 -12.36 5.62
CA SER A 37 23.71 -10.90 5.80
C SER A 37 23.39 -10.11 4.54
N ARG A 38 23.28 -10.75 3.37
CA ARG A 38 23.18 -10.03 2.08
C ARG A 38 21.95 -9.16 1.97
N PHE A 39 20.82 -9.62 2.49
CA PHE A 39 19.59 -8.85 2.41
C PHE A 39 19.61 -7.64 3.33
N VAL A 40 20.00 -7.80 4.61
CA VAL A 40 20.12 -6.66 5.54
C VAL A 40 21.18 -5.64 5.12
N GLU A 41 22.34 -6.09 4.61
CA GLU A 41 23.36 -5.21 4.02
C GLU A 41 22.77 -4.40 2.86
N SER A 42 22.01 -5.04 1.97
CA SER A 42 21.42 -4.36 0.81
C SER A 42 20.27 -3.43 1.21
N PHE A 43 19.47 -3.83 2.21
CA PHE A 43 18.34 -3.07 2.73
C PHE A 43 18.77 -1.78 3.44
N LEU A 44 19.85 -1.85 4.24
CA LEU A 44 20.37 -0.69 4.96
C LEU A 44 21.23 0.24 4.08
N THR A 45 21.68 -0.23 2.91
CA THR A 45 22.59 0.53 2.03
C THR A 45 22.06 1.94 1.68
N PRO A 46 20.79 2.14 1.28
CA PRO A 46 20.29 3.46 0.91
C PRO A 46 20.39 4.49 2.05
N VAL A 47 19.96 4.13 3.27
CA VAL A 47 20.01 5.03 4.43
C VAL A 47 21.44 5.29 4.89
N VAL A 48 22.29 4.26 4.88
CA VAL A 48 23.69 4.35 5.33
C VAL A 48 24.54 5.18 4.38
N LEU A 49 24.44 4.94 3.08
CA LEU A 49 25.24 5.67 2.09
C LEU A 49 24.76 7.11 1.87
N ALA A 50 23.46 7.39 2.05
CA ALA A 50 22.94 8.76 2.05
C ALA A 50 23.44 9.59 3.24
N ASN A 51 23.89 8.94 4.32
CA ASN A 51 24.32 9.57 5.57
C ASN A 51 25.74 9.11 5.98
N ASN A 52 26.64 9.02 4.99
CA ASN A 52 27.96 8.41 5.13
C ASN A 52 28.83 8.96 6.27
N GLU A 53 28.72 10.25 6.61
CA GLU A 53 29.47 10.87 7.69
C GLU A 53 29.11 10.27 9.06
N GLN A 54 27.83 10.01 9.29
CA GLN A 54 27.34 9.43 10.55
C GLN A 54 27.57 7.92 10.64
N TYR A 55 27.68 7.25 9.48
CA TYR A 55 27.85 5.81 9.36
C TYR A 55 29.24 5.38 8.91
N ASN A 56 30.24 6.25 9.03
CA ASN A 56 31.59 6.01 8.54
C ASN A 56 32.19 4.67 9.03
N GLU A 57 31.92 4.27 10.26
CA GLU A 57 32.36 3.00 10.84
C GLU A 57 31.66 1.79 10.23
N LEU A 58 30.41 1.94 9.79
CA LEU A 58 29.62 0.88 9.16
C LEU A 58 29.96 0.71 7.67
N ILE A 59 30.66 1.68 7.07
CA ILE A 59 31.04 1.69 5.66
C ILE A 59 32.48 1.18 5.48
N TYR A 60 32.68 0.32 4.48
CA TYR A 60 33.99 -0.13 4.04
C TYR A 60 33.99 -0.33 2.52
N ASN A 61 34.86 0.38 1.79
CA ASN A 61 34.91 0.36 0.32
C ASN A 61 33.55 0.67 -0.35
N ASN A 62 32.88 1.74 0.12
CA ASN A 62 31.59 2.20 -0.41
C ASN A 62 30.47 1.15 -0.38
N ARG A 63 30.52 0.24 0.60
CA ARG A 63 29.47 -0.72 0.93
C ARG A 63 29.35 -0.85 2.44
N ILE A 64 28.23 -1.37 2.90
CA ILE A 64 28.08 -1.79 4.30
C ILE A 64 29.10 -2.90 4.60
N ARG A 65 29.72 -2.84 5.78
CA ARG A 65 30.58 -3.90 6.30
C ARG A 65 29.82 -5.23 6.35
N ASP A 66 30.56 -6.33 6.34
CA ASP A 66 29.95 -7.63 6.53
C ASP A 66 29.13 -7.65 7.84
N LEU A 67 27.87 -8.06 7.77
CA LEU A 67 26.96 -8.20 8.90
C LEU A 67 26.66 -9.68 9.23
N SER A 68 27.51 -10.60 8.74
CA SER A 68 27.41 -12.02 9.09
C SER A 68 27.76 -12.29 10.56
N ARG A 69 27.37 -13.47 11.06
CA ARG A 69 27.47 -13.85 12.48
C ARG A 69 28.87 -13.69 13.11
N ASN A 70 29.94 -13.75 12.31
CA ASN A 70 31.33 -13.65 12.77
C ASN A 70 31.98 -12.30 12.43
N SER A 71 31.17 -11.28 12.12
CA SER A 71 31.67 -9.96 11.76
C SER A 71 31.85 -9.05 12.98
N LYS A 72 32.26 -7.79 12.75
CA LYS A 72 32.40 -6.78 13.81
C LYS A 72 31.08 -6.54 14.55
N TYR A 73 29.94 -6.65 13.86
CA TYR A 73 28.63 -6.30 14.40
C TYR A 73 27.76 -7.55 14.57
N GLU A 74 27.23 -7.75 15.77
CA GLU A 74 26.10 -8.66 15.98
C GLU A 74 24.81 -7.94 15.56
N VAL A 75 24.05 -8.56 14.67
CA VAL A 75 22.74 -8.07 14.22
C VAL A 75 21.63 -8.71 15.06
N ARG A 76 20.72 -7.89 15.58
CA ARG A 76 19.46 -8.34 16.18
C ARG A 76 18.29 -7.68 15.48
N VAL A 77 17.31 -8.47 15.08
CA VAL A 77 16.08 -7.98 14.46
C VAL A 77 14.91 -8.30 15.37
N GLN A 78 14.12 -7.30 15.71
CA GLN A 78 12.95 -7.44 16.58
C GLN A 78 11.74 -6.88 15.84
N ALA A 79 10.62 -7.60 15.87
CA ALA A 79 9.34 -7.12 15.35
C ALA A 79 8.43 -6.68 16.50
N GLU A 80 7.52 -5.74 16.24
CA GLU A 80 6.52 -5.23 17.19
C GLU A 80 7.13 -4.67 18.50
N VAL A 81 8.12 -3.78 18.36
CA VAL A 81 8.83 -3.19 19.51
C VAL A 81 8.02 -2.05 20.13
N LYS A 82 7.52 -2.29 21.34
CA LYS A 82 6.75 -1.29 22.10
C LYS A 82 7.65 -0.21 22.71
N VAL A 83 7.38 1.04 22.38
CA VAL A 83 8.08 2.22 22.90
C VAL A 83 7.14 3.17 23.64
N ILE A 84 7.69 3.93 24.59
CA ILE A 84 6.95 4.94 25.37
C ILE A 84 7.27 6.33 24.81
N CYS A 85 6.28 6.95 24.17
CA CYS A 85 6.45 8.21 23.44
C CYS A 85 6.34 9.42 24.35
N SER A 86 5.48 9.35 25.37
CA SER A 86 5.38 10.38 26.40
C SER A 86 5.02 9.79 27.76
N ALA A 87 5.70 10.30 28.78
CA ALA A 87 5.39 10.02 30.18
C ALA A 87 4.58 11.19 30.73
N SER A 88 3.29 11.29 30.38
CA SER A 88 2.37 12.11 31.18
C SER A 88 2.05 11.38 32.48
N GLU A 89 1.84 12.10 33.57
CA GLU A 89 1.47 11.51 34.88
C GLU A 89 0.12 10.76 34.86
N ILE A 90 -0.71 10.98 33.82
CA ILE A 90 -2.10 10.51 33.77
C ILE A 90 -2.27 9.31 32.83
N ALA A 91 -1.50 9.22 31.74
CA ALA A 91 -1.46 8.06 30.85
C ALA A 91 -0.14 7.98 30.08
N LYS A 92 0.46 6.77 30.04
CA LYS A 92 1.61 6.49 29.17
C LYS A 92 1.10 6.27 27.75
N LYS A 93 1.51 7.14 26.82
CA LYS A 93 1.27 6.90 25.39
C LYS A 93 2.36 5.96 24.87
N THR A 94 1.94 4.85 24.26
CA THR A 94 2.84 3.87 23.66
C THR A 94 2.59 3.75 22.15
N ARG A 95 3.64 3.43 21.41
CA ARG A 95 3.59 3.01 20.01
C ARG A 95 4.30 1.68 19.86
N ASP A 96 3.92 0.91 18.86
CA ASP A 96 4.54 -0.35 18.52
C ASP A 96 5.24 -0.15 17.17
N ILE A 97 6.57 -0.22 17.17
CA ILE A 97 7.40 -0.11 15.97
C ILE A 97 7.39 -1.45 15.24
N ASP A 98 7.14 -1.44 13.93
CA ASP A 98 7.04 -2.65 13.12
C ASP A 98 8.31 -3.51 13.17
N ILE A 99 9.48 -2.93 12.88
CA ILE A 99 10.78 -3.63 12.97
C ILE A 99 11.86 -2.72 13.56
N VAL A 100 12.69 -3.25 14.45
CA VAL A 100 13.93 -2.61 14.90
C VAL A 100 15.11 -3.52 14.55
N ILE A 101 16.08 -2.97 13.82
CA ILE A 101 17.35 -3.64 13.47
C ILE A 101 18.46 -2.99 14.30
N GLU A 102 19.08 -3.77 15.18
CA GLU A 102 20.12 -3.31 16.10
C GLU A 102 21.47 -3.93 15.72
N LEU A 103 22.51 -3.09 15.65
CA LEU A 103 23.88 -3.51 15.38
C LEU A 103 24.74 -3.29 16.63
N PHE A 104 25.13 -4.36 17.32
CA PHE A 104 25.99 -4.32 18.51
C PHE A 104 27.45 -4.53 18.10
N ASP A 105 28.33 -3.63 18.50
CA ASP A 105 29.77 -3.79 18.25
C ASP A 105 30.35 -4.87 19.16
N GLN A 106 30.73 -6.02 18.61
CA GLN A 106 31.23 -7.16 19.39
C GLN A 106 32.57 -6.86 20.07
N THR A 107 33.31 -5.83 19.61
CA THR A 107 34.58 -5.44 20.22
C THR A 107 34.39 -4.69 21.53
N PHE A 108 33.18 -4.18 21.78
CA PHE A 108 32.81 -3.51 23.01
C PHE A 108 31.74 -4.32 23.75
N SER A 109 31.99 -4.63 25.01
CA SER A 109 31.01 -5.23 25.92
C SER A 109 29.97 -4.17 26.34
N ASP A 110 29.26 -3.57 25.38
CA ASP A 110 28.15 -2.69 25.69
C ASP A 110 26.81 -3.41 25.59
N SER A 111 25.91 -3.05 26.49
CA SER A 111 24.53 -3.53 26.50
C SER A 111 23.65 -2.80 25.48
N LEU A 112 24.19 -1.78 24.81
CA LEU A 112 23.49 -0.94 23.85
C LEU A 112 24.03 -1.18 22.44
N PRO A 113 23.15 -1.10 21.42
CA PRO A 113 23.61 -1.16 20.05
C PRO A 113 24.38 0.11 19.67
N LYS A 114 25.32 0.00 18.74
CA LYS A 114 25.99 1.17 18.15
C LYS A 114 25.06 1.89 17.16
N PHE A 115 24.27 1.11 16.40
CA PHE A 115 23.30 1.61 15.42
C PHE A 115 21.95 0.94 15.65
N SER A 116 20.86 1.70 15.55
CA SER A 116 19.49 1.20 15.65
C SER A 116 18.64 1.77 14.52
N PHE A 117 18.11 0.90 13.67
CA PHE A 117 17.25 1.28 12.54
C PHE A 117 15.82 0.87 12.85
N CYS A 118 14.96 1.86 13.02
CA CYS A 118 13.52 1.73 13.11
C CYS A 118 12.94 1.61 11.70
N VAL A 119 12.08 0.64 11.45
CA VAL A 119 11.35 0.47 10.20
C VAL A 119 9.87 0.51 10.51
N GLU A 120 9.15 1.41 9.87
CA GLU A 120 7.68 1.43 9.86
C GLU A 120 7.19 0.99 8.49
N ASN A 121 6.27 0.02 8.45
CA ASN A 121 5.83 -0.64 7.23
C ASN A 121 4.34 -0.35 6.95
N LYS A 122 4.06 0.16 5.75
CA LYS A 122 2.70 0.36 5.23
C LYS A 122 2.53 -0.33 3.89
N ILE A 123 1.69 -1.37 3.83
CA ILE A 123 1.43 -2.09 2.58
C ILE A 123 0.28 -1.48 1.78
N ASN A 124 -0.52 -0.59 2.39
CA ASN A 124 -1.63 0.12 1.75
C ASN A 124 -1.88 1.51 2.35
N ASP A 125 -2.54 2.40 1.60
CA ASP A 125 -2.86 3.78 2.02
C ASP A 125 -3.94 3.86 3.11
N GLY A 126 -4.71 2.79 3.31
CA GLY A 126 -5.76 2.74 4.32
C GLY A 126 -5.21 2.73 5.74
N ALA A 127 -3.97 2.27 5.92
CA ALA A 127 -3.29 2.20 7.20
C ALA A 127 -2.67 3.54 7.65
N ILE A 128 -2.49 4.50 6.73
CA ILE A 128 -1.89 5.80 7.03
C ILE A 128 -2.97 6.71 7.63
N GLN A 129 -2.86 7.11 8.90
CA GLN A 129 -3.85 7.99 9.54
C GLN A 129 -3.47 9.46 9.36
N LYS A 130 -4.38 10.27 8.81
CA LYS A 130 -4.10 11.70 8.57
C LYS A 130 -4.07 12.46 9.90
N GLY A 131 -2.99 13.17 10.16
CA GLY A 131 -2.81 13.98 11.36
C GLY A 131 -2.48 13.19 12.63
N ASP A 132 -2.14 11.90 12.51
CA ASP A 132 -1.49 11.18 13.59
C ASP A 132 0.03 11.43 13.50
N ASN A 133 0.65 11.91 14.57
CA ASN A 133 2.10 12.12 14.63
C ASN A 133 2.85 10.79 14.88
N GLN A 134 2.34 9.69 14.32
CA GLN A 134 2.77 8.34 14.63
C GLN A 134 4.28 8.14 14.40
N LEU A 135 4.76 8.45 13.19
CA LEU A 135 6.16 8.25 12.82
C LEU A 135 7.13 9.02 13.75
N PHE A 136 6.76 10.26 14.09
CA PHE A 136 7.57 11.09 14.99
C PHE A 136 7.56 10.53 16.43
N GLU A 137 6.40 10.08 16.91
CA GLU A 137 6.25 9.48 18.23
C GLU A 137 7.03 8.18 18.39
N GLU A 138 7.13 7.37 17.34
CA GLU A 138 7.96 6.17 17.28
C GLU A 138 9.45 6.50 17.42
N ILE A 139 9.95 7.48 16.65
CA ILE A 139 11.34 7.94 16.73
C ILE A 139 11.66 8.43 18.15
N ILE A 140 10.83 9.31 18.70
CA ILE A 140 11.02 9.84 20.06
C ILE A 140 10.94 8.71 21.09
N GLY A 141 9.99 7.81 20.94
CA GLY A 141 9.82 6.64 21.80
C GLY A 141 11.08 5.77 21.83
N LEU A 142 11.67 5.49 20.67
CA LEU A 142 12.88 4.68 20.56
C LEU A 142 14.12 5.41 21.09
N VAL A 143 14.26 6.71 20.79
CA VAL A 143 15.33 7.54 21.35
C VAL A 143 15.26 7.56 22.89
N ASN A 144 14.05 7.68 23.45
CA ASN A 144 13.85 7.66 24.90
C ASN A 144 14.09 6.28 25.52
N PHE A 145 13.74 5.21 24.80
CA PHE A 145 14.00 3.83 25.21
C PHE A 145 15.49 3.60 25.52
N TYR A 146 16.39 4.12 24.68
CA TYR A 146 17.84 4.01 24.92
C TYR A 146 18.38 5.00 25.95
N LYS A 147 17.82 6.22 26.03
CA LYS A 147 18.21 7.23 27.05
C LYS A 147 17.96 6.75 28.48
N VAL A 148 16.81 6.13 28.74
CA VAL A 148 16.48 5.60 30.08
C VAL A 148 17.49 4.52 30.52
N SER A 149 18.11 3.86 29.55
CA SER A 149 19.05 2.76 29.78
C SER A 149 20.49 3.22 30.02
N SER A 150 20.82 4.51 29.89
CA SER A 150 22.21 4.99 30.05
C SER A 150 22.34 6.50 30.30
N LEU A 151 22.76 6.88 31.51
CA LEU A 151 23.12 8.27 31.86
C LEU A 151 24.60 8.61 31.54
N GLU A 152 25.45 7.63 31.24
CA GLU A 152 26.91 7.83 31.10
C GLU A 152 27.55 7.16 29.87
N LYS A 153 26.76 6.54 28.97
CA LYS A 153 27.28 5.82 27.79
C LYS A 153 26.94 6.51 26.48
N GLU A 154 27.76 6.24 25.46
CA GLU A 154 27.48 6.65 24.09
C GLU A 154 26.12 6.10 23.65
N GLN A 155 25.24 6.97 23.16
CA GLN A 155 23.90 6.57 22.73
C GLN A 155 23.96 5.91 21.35
N PRO A 156 23.08 4.94 21.06
CA PRO A 156 22.94 4.41 19.71
C PRO A 156 22.60 5.53 18.73
N LEU A 157 23.19 5.48 17.53
CA LEU A 157 22.69 6.28 16.42
C LEU A 157 21.37 5.66 15.94
N VAL A 158 20.27 6.37 16.21
CA VAL A 158 18.91 5.97 15.79
C VAL A 158 18.64 6.50 14.39
N SER A 159 17.98 5.70 13.56
CA SER A 159 17.50 6.09 12.23
C SER A 159 16.14 5.50 11.94
N PHE A 160 15.44 6.13 10.99
CA PHE A 160 14.07 5.79 10.63
C PHE A 160 13.97 5.45 9.14
N ILE A 161 13.32 4.33 8.85
CA ILE A 161 13.05 3.86 7.49
C ILE A 161 11.54 3.74 7.38
N PHE A 162 10.94 4.58 6.53
CA PHE A 162 9.53 4.46 6.20
C PHE A 162 9.39 3.60 4.95
N LEU A 163 8.72 2.45 5.04
CA LEU A 163 8.56 1.51 3.93
C LEU A 163 7.11 1.50 3.48
N THR A 164 6.83 1.98 2.27
CA THR A 164 5.47 2.05 1.75
C THR A 164 5.30 1.41 0.37
N HIS A 165 4.08 1.25 -0.11
CA HIS A 165 3.89 0.93 -1.53
C HIS A 165 4.29 2.12 -2.42
N THR A 166 4.76 1.80 -3.62
CA THR A 166 5.22 2.80 -4.60
C THR A 166 4.08 3.66 -5.11
N GLY A 167 4.34 4.94 -5.36
CA GLY A 167 3.38 5.88 -5.95
C GLY A 167 2.35 6.46 -4.98
N SER A 168 2.42 6.13 -3.69
CA SER A 168 1.52 6.70 -2.68
C SER A 168 1.84 8.17 -2.41
N LYS A 169 0.96 9.05 -2.87
CA LYS A 169 0.99 10.48 -2.50
C LYS A 169 0.75 10.68 -1.01
N ARG A 170 -0.04 9.80 -0.38
CA ARG A 170 -0.38 9.89 1.04
C ARG A 170 0.84 9.59 1.91
N ALA A 171 1.57 8.52 1.60
CA ALA A 171 2.83 8.17 2.24
C ALA A 171 3.87 9.27 2.06
N LEU A 172 4.02 9.78 0.83
CA LEU A 172 4.99 10.85 0.56
C LEU A 172 4.68 12.11 1.39
N ASN A 173 3.40 12.49 1.51
CA ASN A 173 3.01 13.63 2.34
C ASN A 173 3.30 13.38 3.83
N GLU A 174 2.96 12.21 4.35
CA GLU A 174 3.24 11.83 5.74
C GLU A 174 4.74 11.84 6.04
N PHE A 175 5.56 11.33 5.12
CA PHE A 175 7.01 11.36 5.25
C PHE A 175 7.56 12.79 5.24
N ASN A 176 7.06 13.66 4.36
CA ASN A 176 7.45 15.07 4.32
C ASN A 176 7.03 15.83 5.59
N GLU A 177 5.85 15.51 6.15
CA GLU A 177 5.40 16.05 7.44
C GLU A 177 6.34 15.62 8.58
N LEU A 178 6.78 14.35 8.58
CA LEU A 178 7.79 13.85 9.51
C LEU A 178 9.11 14.63 9.40
N LEU A 179 9.66 14.77 8.18
CA LEU A 179 10.92 15.48 7.96
C LEU A 179 10.84 16.93 8.45
N SER A 180 9.73 17.60 8.16
CA SER A 180 9.46 18.97 8.64
C SER A 180 9.44 19.03 10.16
N THR A 181 8.82 18.05 10.82
CA THR A 181 8.76 17.97 12.29
C THR A 181 10.15 17.74 12.90
N ILE A 182 10.95 16.84 12.32
CA ILE A 182 12.34 16.57 12.75
C ILE A 182 13.20 17.83 12.67
N GLU A 183 13.07 18.60 11.59
CA GLU A 183 13.79 19.86 11.40
C GLU A 183 13.41 20.90 12.47
N VAL A 184 12.11 21.08 12.72
CA VAL A 184 11.59 22.01 13.74
C VAL A 184 12.08 21.64 15.14
N GLU A 185 12.07 20.34 15.47
CA GLU A 185 12.52 19.81 16.76
C GLU A 185 14.05 19.66 16.86
N ARG A 186 14.78 19.98 15.78
CA ARG A 186 16.25 19.92 15.66
C ARG A 186 16.83 18.55 16.04
N LEU A 187 16.14 17.49 15.66
CA LEU A 187 16.60 16.12 15.87
C LEU A 187 17.55 15.71 14.74
N SER A 188 18.70 15.13 15.10
CA SER A 188 19.64 14.56 14.14
C SER A 188 19.35 13.06 13.96
N VAL A 189 18.23 12.72 13.32
CA VAL A 189 17.83 11.33 13.03
C VAL A 189 17.77 11.14 11.51
N PRO A 190 18.66 10.33 10.91
CA PRO A 190 18.56 9.96 9.51
C PRO A 190 17.24 9.28 9.21
N CYS A 191 16.54 9.81 8.23
CA CYS A 191 15.26 9.29 7.76
C CYS A 191 15.37 8.92 6.29
N TYR A 192 14.80 7.79 5.90
CA TYR A 192 14.78 7.36 4.50
C TYR A 192 13.43 6.76 4.14
N HIS A 193 12.93 7.09 2.95
CA HIS A 193 11.70 6.51 2.41
C HIS A 193 12.06 5.42 1.41
N LEU A 194 11.65 4.19 1.69
CA LEU A 194 11.77 3.05 0.79
C LEU A 194 10.40 2.66 0.26
N SER A 195 10.39 2.03 -0.91
CA SER A 195 9.18 1.47 -1.48
C SER A 195 9.26 -0.03 -1.73
N TRP A 196 8.13 -0.71 -1.62
CA TRP A 196 8.02 -2.15 -1.84
C TRP A 196 8.30 -2.55 -3.30
N GLY A 197 7.79 -1.78 -4.27
CA GLY A 197 7.89 -2.06 -5.71
C GLY A 197 6.74 -1.42 -6.51
N GLY A 198 6.95 -1.11 -7.80
CA GLY A 198 5.94 -0.51 -8.67
C GLY A 198 6.27 -0.64 -10.16
N GLU A 199 5.24 -0.60 -11.02
CA GLU A 199 5.37 -0.60 -12.48
C GLU A 199 5.68 0.80 -13.05
N GLU A 200 5.38 1.84 -12.27
CA GLU A 200 5.63 3.25 -12.61
C GLU A 200 6.70 3.81 -11.66
N LEU A 201 7.97 3.58 -11.98
CA LEU A 201 9.08 4.28 -11.35
C LEU A 201 9.90 4.97 -12.42
N ASP A 202 10.31 6.21 -12.14
CA ASP A 202 11.54 6.75 -12.71
C ASP A 202 12.68 5.78 -12.35
N ASP A 203 13.54 5.44 -13.31
CA ASP A 203 14.56 4.37 -13.28
C ASP A 203 15.61 4.44 -12.13
N LEU A 204 15.42 5.26 -11.09
CA LEU A 204 16.44 5.64 -10.10
C LEU A 204 16.14 5.24 -8.64
N GLU A 205 14.91 4.89 -8.25
CA GLU A 205 14.62 4.50 -6.86
C GLU A 205 14.77 2.98 -6.63
N ILE A 206 15.54 2.61 -5.60
CA ILE A 206 15.76 1.21 -5.22
C ILE A 206 14.57 0.71 -4.39
N THR A 207 13.90 -0.35 -4.83
CA THR A 207 12.77 -0.97 -4.11
C THR A 207 13.12 -2.28 -3.43
N ILE A 208 12.27 -2.75 -2.50
CA ILE A 208 12.44 -4.08 -1.88
C ILE A 208 12.42 -5.20 -2.93
N VAL A 209 11.57 -5.09 -3.95
CA VAL A 209 11.55 -6.03 -5.07
C VAL A 209 12.88 -6.03 -5.83
N ASP A 210 13.51 -4.87 -6.04
CA ASP A 210 14.82 -4.79 -6.70
C ASP A 210 15.91 -5.45 -5.87
N LEU A 211 15.91 -5.22 -4.56
CA LEU A 211 16.86 -5.83 -3.63
C LEU A 211 16.76 -7.36 -3.64
N LEU A 212 15.54 -7.89 -3.50
CA LEU A 212 15.28 -9.33 -3.53
C LEU A 212 15.62 -9.94 -4.91
N SER A 213 15.25 -9.26 -5.99
CA SER A 213 15.53 -9.69 -7.36
C SER A 213 17.03 -9.71 -7.64
N LYS A 214 17.78 -8.72 -7.15
CA LYS A 214 19.23 -8.67 -7.26
C LYS A 214 19.88 -9.86 -6.57
N ILE A 215 19.49 -10.18 -5.34
CA ILE A 215 20.04 -11.33 -4.60
C ILE A 215 19.81 -12.63 -5.37
N LEU A 216 18.60 -12.85 -5.89
CA LEU A 216 18.31 -14.04 -6.72
C LEU A 216 19.14 -14.08 -8.01
N LYS A 217 19.38 -12.94 -8.66
CA LYS A 217 20.24 -12.85 -9.85
C LYS A 217 21.70 -13.14 -9.50
N GLU A 218 22.18 -12.61 -8.38
CA GLU A 218 23.55 -12.83 -7.90
C GLU A 218 23.80 -14.30 -7.52
N GLU A 219 22.82 -14.98 -6.93
CA GLU A 219 22.90 -16.43 -6.68
C GLU A 219 22.94 -17.22 -7.99
N ALA A 220 22.08 -16.89 -8.95
CA ALA A 220 21.99 -17.60 -10.22
C ALA A 220 23.30 -17.55 -11.04
N ILE A 221 24.11 -16.50 -10.88
CA ILE A 221 25.42 -16.36 -11.53
C ILE A 221 26.60 -16.81 -10.66
N GLY A 222 26.34 -17.35 -9.46
CA GLY A 222 27.37 -17.82 -8.53
C GLY A 222 28.16 -16.71 -7.84
N LYS A 223 27.63 -15.48 -7.78
CA LYS A 223 28.27 -14.35 -7.07
C LYS A 223 28.07 -14.45 -5.55
N ILE A 224 27.01 -15.10 -5.11
CA ILE A 224 26.75 -15.42 -3.71
C ILE A 224 26.54 -16.93 -3.53
N GLU A 225 26.61 -17.39 -2.29
CA GLU A 225 26.37 -18.79 -1.93
C GLU A 225 24.97 -19.26 -2.35
N PRO A 226 24.82 -20.57 -2.66
CA PRO A 226 23.53 -21.13 -3.01
C PRO A 226 22.47 -20.88 -1.94
N ILE A 227 21.31 -20.37 -2.37
CA ILE A 227 20.14 -20.19 -1.51
C ILE A 227 19.29 -21.45 -1.61
N PHE A 228 18.73 -21.91 -0.48
CA PHE A 228 17.83 -23.06 -0.49
C PHE A 228 16.67 -22.88 -1.47
N ASP A 229 16.32 -23.94 -2.20
CA ASP A 229 15.27 -23.87 -3.24
C ASP A 229 13.93 -23.41 -2.68
N TYR A 230 13.56 -23.85 -1.47
CA TYR A 230 12.34 -23.39 -0.83
C TYR A 230 12.38 -21.88 -0.58
N THR A 231 13.48 -21.32 -0.07
CA THR A 231 13.63 -19.87 0.13
C THR A 231 13.53 -19.14 -1.22
N LYS A 232 14.19 -19.64 -2.28
CA LYS A 232 14.08 -19.03 -3.62
C LYS A 232 12.63 -18.99 -4.10
N HIS A 233 11.88 -20.08 -3.92
CA HIS A 233 10.46 -20.12 -4.28
C HIS A 233 9.61 -19.20 -3.41
N THR A 234 9.91 -19.09 -2.12
CA THR A 234 9.22 -18.17 -1.19
C THR A 234 9.50 -16.72 -1.58
N ILE A 235 10.74 -16.31 -1.82
CA ILE A 235 11.09 -14.94 -2.26
C ILE A 235 10.40 -14.62 -3.58
N LYS A 236 10.43 -15.52 -4.58
CA LYS A 236 9.72 -15.32 -5.85
C LYS A 236 8.21 -15.16 -5.66
N SER A 237 7.63 -15.95 -4.74
CA SER A 237 6.21 -15.83 -4.38
C SER A 237 5.92 -14.51 -3.69
N PHE A 238 6.81 -14.03 -2.83
CA PHE A 238 6.68 -12.76 -2.13
C PHE A 238 6.79 -11.57 -3.09
N ILE A 239 7.77 -11.57 -4.00
CA ILE A 239 7.87 -10.59 -5.09
C ILE A 239 6.58 -10.54 -5.91
N SER A 240 6.06 -11.71 -6.31
CA SER A 240 4.79 -11.78 -7.04
C SER A 240 3.59 -11.29 -6.21
N PHE A 241 3.64 -11.41 -4.89
CA PHE A 241 2.60 -10.90 -4.00
C PHE A 241 2.68 -9.37 -3.85
N ILE A 242 3.89 -8.80 -3.76
CA ILE A 242 4.12 -7.35 -3.81
C ILE A 242 3.58 -6.77 -5.12
N TYR A 243 3.92 -7.35 -6.28
CA TYR A 243 3.41 -6.88 -7.58
C TYR A 243 1.89 -6.95 -7.71
N SER A 244 1.22 -7.86 -6.99
CA SER A 244 -0.25 -7.86 -6.94
C SER A 244 -0.85 -6.74 -6.09
N GLY A 245 -0.02 -5.88 -5.48
CA GLY A 245 -0.44 -4.90 -4.48
C GLY A 245 -0.94 -5.58 -3.21
N PHE A 246 -0.26 -6.67 -2.80
CA PHE A 246 -0.60 -7.49 -1.63
C PHE A 246 -2.02 -8.11 -1.69
N LYS A 247 -2.55 -8.35 -2.89
CA LYS A 247 -3.89 -8.93 -3.10
C LYS A 247 -3.87 -10.46 -3.11
N SER A 248 -4.90 -11.05 -2.52
CA SER A 248 -5.15 -12.50 -2.53
C SER A 248 -5.64 -13.01 -3.89
N TYR A 249 -5.62 -14.34 -4.11
CA TYR A 249 -6.26 -14.91 -5.30
C TYR A 249 -7.76 -14.62 -5.32
N LYS A 250 -8.43 -14.57 -4.17
CA LYS A 250 -9.87 -14.28 -4.11
C LYS A 250 -10.17 -12.83 -4.50
N GLU A 251 -9.35 -11.88 -4.07
CA GLU A 251 -9.49 -10.46 -4.45
C GLU A 251 -9.14 -10.23 -5.91
N GLU A 252 -8.04 -10.80 -6.41
CA GLU A 252 -7.71 -10.77 -7.83
C GLU A 252 -8.82 -11.42 -8.66
N LYS A 253 -9.33 -12.58 -8.22
CA LYS A 253 -10.42 -13.28 -8.89
C LYS A 253 -11.73 -12.53 -8.77
N ASN A 254 -12.00 -11.79 -7.70
CA ASN A 254 -13.18 -10.93 -7.56
C ASN A 254 -13.10 -9.70 -8.46
N LEU A 255 -11.92 -9.08 -8.59
CA LEU A 255 -11.66 -8.04 -9.59
C LEU A 255 -11.79 -8.59 -11.02
N LEU A 256 -11.40 -9.86 -11.22
CA LEU A 256 -11.62 -10.60 -12.46
C LEU A 256 -13.05 -11.16 -12.60
N PHE A 257 -13.86 -11.26 -11.54
CA PHE A 257 -15.25 -11.73 -11.57
C PHE A 257 -16.25 -10.57 -11.65
N GLU A 258 -15.86 -9.36 -11.24
CA GLU A 258 -16.45 -8.13 -11.77
C GLU A 258 -16.25 -8.06 -13.29
N LYS A 259 -15.18 -8.69 -13.81
CA LYS A 259 -15.05 -9.11 -15.22
C LYS A 259 -15.57 -10.54 -15.45
N SER A 260 -16.74 -10.89 -14.91
CA SER A 260 -17.35 -12.21 -15.18
C SER A 260 -17.34 -12.44 -16.69
N ASP A 261 -16.92 -13.64 -17.09
CA ASP A 261 -16.77 -14.08 -18.48
C ASP A 261 -18.13 -14.15 -19.19
N TYR A 262 -18.70 -12.97 -19.38
CA TYR A 262 -19.86 -12.63 -20.18
C TYR A 262 -19.39 -12.14 -21.57
N GLY A 263 -18.15 -12.43 -21.97
CA GLY A 263 -17.49 -11.87 -23.16
C GLY A 263 -16.94 -10.45 -22.97
N LYS A 264 -17.64 -9.57 -22.23
CA LYS A 264 -17.16 -8.23 -21.83
C LYS A 264 -17.83 -7.75 -20.53
N PRO A 265 -17.32 -6.70 -19.86
CA PRO A 265 -17.91 -6.19 -18.62
C PRO A 265 -19.39 -5.82 -18.75
N VAL A 266 -20.20 -6.09 -17.73
CA VAL A 266 -21.65 -5.78 -17.72
C VAL A 266 -21.91 -4.30 -18.01
N ILE A 267 -21.09 -3.40 -17.46
CA ILE A 267 -21.19 -1.96 -17.71
C ILE A 267 -21.04 -1.60 -19.20
N GLN A 268 -20.31 -2.40 -19.99
CA GLN A 268 -20.19 -2.19 -21.43
C GLN A 268 -21.49 -2.55 -22.16
N TYR A 269 -22.18 -3.61 -21.76
CA TYR A 269 -23.52 -3.92 -22.30
C TYR A 269 -24.54 -2.83 -21.96
N ILE A 270 -24.44 -2.27 -20.76
CA ILE A 270 -25.27 -1.12 -20.34
C ILE A 270 -24.97 0.10 -21.21
N LYS A 271 -23.69 0.34 -21.54
CA LYS A 271 -23.28 1.42 -22.43
C LYS A 271 -23.80 1.22 -23.86
N ASP A 272 -23.77 0.00 -24.40
CA ASP A 272 -24.33 -0.27 -25.73
C ASP A 272 -25.85 0.00 -25.77
N PHE A 273 -26.57 -0.34 -24.69
CA PHE A 273 -27.98 0.00 -24.57
C PHE A 273 -28.18 1.52 -24.53
N TYR A 274 -27.34 2.22 -23.75
CA TYR A 274 -27.36 3.67 -23.70
C TYR A 274 -27.16 4.23 -25.10
N GLU A 275 -26.13 3.86 -25.84
CA GLU A 275 -25.84 4.38 -27.19
C GLU A 275 -26.96 4.11 -28.20
N SER A 276 -27.60 2.94 -28.14
CA SER A 276 -28.69 2.55 -29.05
C SER A 276 -30.07 3.10 -28.69
N SER A 277 -30.26 3.60 -27.46
CA SER A 277 -31.58 4.05 -26.98
C SER A 277 -31.89 5.52 -27.34
N PRO A 278 -33.17 5.86 -27.66
CA PRO A 278 -33.57 7.25 -27.90
C PRO A 278 -33.38 8.14 -26.66
N PHE A 279 -33.02 9.41 -26.88
CA PHE A 279 -32.64 10.32 -25.80
C PHE A 279 -33.80 10.72 -24.86
N GLU A 280 -34.95 11.14 -25.40
CA GLU A 280 -36.05 11.72 -24.60
C GLU A 280 -37.10 10.70 -24.11
N LYS A 281 -36.79 9.40 -24.15
CA LYS A 281 -37.78 8.35 -23.85
C LYS A 281 -37.65 7.86 -22.41
N ASP A 282 -38.79 7.77 -21.72
CA ASP A 282 -38.90 7.02 -20.48
C ASP A 282 -38.63 5.53 -20.72
N ILE A 283 -37.61 5.01 -20.06
CA ILE A 283 -37.21 3.61 -20.16
C ILE A 283 -37.68 2.89 -18.91
N ASN A 284 -38.47 1.84 -19.08
CA ASN A 284 -38.79 0.95 -17.96
C ASN A 284 -37.52 0.20 -17.54
N HIS A 285 -37.18 0.31 -16.26
CA HIS A 285 -35.93 -0.20 -15.71
C HIS A 285 -35.85 -1.75 -15.76
N GLU A 286 -36.98 -2.44 -15.64
CA GLU A 286 -37.02 -3.91 -15.75
C GLU A 286 -36.87 -4.36 -17.22
N ASP A 287 -37.46 -3.63 -18.16
CA ASP A 287 -37.26 -3.91 -19.59
C ASP A 287 -35.80 -3.69 -20.02
N PHE A 288 -35.15 -2.65 -19.48
CA PHE A 288 -33.71 -2.44 -19.64
C PHE A 288 -32.88 -3.60 -19.10
N LYS A 289 -33.12 -4.03 -17.85
CA LYS A 289 -32.37 -5.16 -17.25
C LYS A 289 -32.59 -6.44 -18.04
N LYS A 290 -33.81 -6.67 -18.51
CA LYS A 290 -34.15 -7.82 -19.36
C LYS A 290 -33.35 -7.77 -20.66
N TRP A 291 -33.32 -6.62 -21.34
CA TRP A 291 -32.53 -6.44 -22.56
C TRP A 291 -31.05 -6.76 -22.34
N VAL A 292 -30.43 -6.20 -21.29
CA VAL A 292 -29.02 -6.44 -20.99
C VAL A 292 -28.77 -7.92 -20.68
N SER A 293 -29.68 -8.56 -19.94
CA SER A 293 -29.59 -9.98 -19.61
C SER A 293 -29.70 -10.88 -20.84
N ASP A 294 -30.59 -10.54 -21.77
CA ASP A 294 -30.79 -11.28 -23.01
C ASP A 294 -29.55 -11.18 -23.93
N ILE A 295 -28.97 -9.99 -24.07
CA ILE A 295 -27.74 -9.79 -24.84
C ILE A 295 -26.55 -10.53 -24.21
N VAL A 296 -26.40 -10.47 -22.89
CA VAL A 296 -25.37 -11.23 -22.17
C VAL A 296 -25.55 -12.72 -22.40
N LYS A 297 -26.78 -13.23 -22.38
CA LYS A 297 -27.08 -14.64 -22.63
C LYS A 297 -26.75 -15.06 -24.06
N VAL A 298 -27.02 -14.21 -25.04
CA VAL A 298 -26.63 -14.43 -26.44
C VAL A 298 -25.11 -14.45 -26.60
N ALA A 299 -24.41 -13.50 -25.98
CA ALA A 299 -22.96 -13.35 -26.13
C ALA A 299 -22.14 -14.42 -25.36
N SER A 300 -22.64 -14.90 -24.22
CA SER A 300 -21.86 -15.75 -23.30
C SER A 300 -22.49 -17.11 -22.99
N GLY A 301 -23.72 -17.36 -23.40
CA GLY A 301 -24.49 -18.56 -23.04
C GLY A 301 -24.91 -18.60 -21.57
N LYS A 302 -24.61 -17.59 -20.76
CA LYS A 302 -24.86 -17.55 -19.31
C LYS A 302 -26.01 -16.60 -18.96
N THR A 303 -26.75 -16.95 -17.92
CA THR A 303 -27.78 -16.07 -17.34
C THR A 303 -27.15 -15.06 -16.39
N LEU A 304 -27.35 -13.77 -16.66
CA LEU A 304 -26.91 -12.67 -15.80
C LEU A 304 -27.67 -12.70 -14.47
N LYS A 305 -26.97 -12.59 -13.33
CA LYS A 305 -27.62 -12.52 -12.01
C LYS A 305 -28.00 -11.08 -11.68
N ASN A 306 -29.10 -10.89 -10.96
CA ASN A 306 -29.55 -9.55 -10.54
C ASN A 306 -28.49 -8.76 -9.75
N ALA A 307 -27.63 -9.44 -8.98
CA ALA A 307 -26.54 -8.81 -8.24
C ALA A 307 -25.45 -8.18 -9.15
N ASN A 308 -25.40 -8.52 -10.43
CA ASN A 308 -24.45 -7.97 -11.40
C ASN A 308 -24.89 -6.61 -11.98
N PHE A 309 -26.14 -6.20 -11.76
CA PHE A 309 -26.58 -4.82 -12.02
C PHE A 309 -26.21 -3.95 -10.84
N ASP A 310 -24.93 -3.58 -10.75
CA ASP A 310 -24.49 -2.59 -9.78
C ASP A 310 -25.22 -1.27 -10.06
N ARG A 311 -25.59 -0.51 -9.03
CA ARG A 311 -26.36 0.73 -9.24
C ARG A 311 -25.49 1.90 -9.72
N SER A 312 -24.28 1.60 -10.21
CA SER A 312 -23.26 2.60 -10.46
C SER A 312 -23.56 3.47 -11.68
N TYR A 313 -24.34 2.94 -12.63
CA TYR A 313 -24.73 3.58 -13.90
C TYR A 313 -25.86 4.62 -13.78
N ILE A 314 -26.48 4.78 -12.60
CA ILE A 314 -27.56 5.74 -12.34
C ILE A 314 -27.05 6.83 -11.40
N VAL A 315 -27.03 8.10 -11.85
CA VAL A 315 -26.31 9.17 -11.14
C VAL A 315 -26.93 9.62 -9.83
N ASN A 316 -28.27 9.60 -9.72
CA ASN A 316 -29.01 9.97 -8.51
C ASN A 316 -29.40 8.77 -7.63
N ASP A 317 -28.78 7.59 -7.83
CA ASP A 317 -28.89 6.52 -6.84
C ASP A 317 -27.84 6.73 -5.73
N ARG A 318 -28.27 7.06 -4.52
CA ARG A 318 -27.39 7.27 -3.35
C ARG A 318 -26.46 6.10 -3.08
N ASN A 319 -26.87 4.87 -3.41
CA ASN A 319 -26.05 3.69 -3.16
C ASN A 319 -24.93 3.54 -4.20
N ARG A 320 -24.92 4.29 -5.30
CA ARG A 320 -23.89 4.22 -6.36
C ARG A 320 -22.47 4.44 -5.82
N LYS A 321 -22.35 5.23 -4.75
CA LYS A 321 -21.09 5.54 -4.05
C LYS A 321 -20.39 4.29 -3.48
N HIS A 322 -21.14 3.22 -3.21
CA HIS A 322 -20.60 1.95 -2.74
C HIS A 322 -20.11 1.02 -3.87
N TYR A 323 -20.30 1.42 -5.13
CA TYR A 323 -19.96 0.63 -6.32
C TYR A 323 -18.83 1.27 -7.14
N GLY A 324 -17.79 1.76 -6.47
CA GLY A 324 -16.56 2.27 -7.11
C GLY A 324 -16.76 3.51 -7.97
N VAL A 325 -17.71 4.39 -7.62
CA VAL A 325 -17.88 5.72 -8.22
C VAL A 325 -17.14 6.74 -7.36
N ASN A 326 -15.89 7.03 -7.70
CA ASN A 326 -14.97 7.86 -6.92
C ASN A 326 -14.74 9.28 -7.45
N SER A 327 -15.58 9.73 -8.37
CA SER A 327 -15.58 11.09 -8.88
C SER A 327 -16.93 11.41 -9.51
N ALA A 328 -17.35 12.67 -9.44
CA ALA A 328 -18.52 13.17 -10.15
C ALA A 328 -18.36 13.07 -11.68
N HIS A 329 -17.13 13.11 -12.19
CA HIS A 329 -16.80 13.15 -13.62
C HIS A 329 -16.60 11.77 -14.25
N LYS A 330 -17.11 10.70 -13.62
CA LYS A 330 -16.89 9.33 -14.09
C LYS A 330 -17.83 8.99 -15.26
N GLU A 331 -17.54 9.55 -16.43
CA GLU A 331 -18.42 9.53 -17.62
C GLU A 331 -18.95 8.14 -17.97
N TYR A 332 -18.09 7.12 -17.95
CA TYR A 332 -18.48 5.75 -18.28
C TYR A 332 -19.52 5.12 -17.31
N LYS A 333 -19.77 5.75 -16.15
CA LYS A 333 -20.82 5.39 -15.18
C LYS A 333 -21.93 6.45 -15.07
N ASN A 334 -21.82 7.57 -15.76
CA ASN A 334 -22.83 8.64 -15.75
C ASN A 334 -23.76 8.47 -16.95
N LEU A 335 -24.54 7.40 -16.95
CA LEU A 335 -25.35 7.01 -18.11
C LEU A 335 -26.83 7.36 -17.95
N PHE A 336 -27.41 7.10 -16.77
CA PHE A 336 -28.84 7.26 -16.55
C PHE A 336 -29.14 8.05 -15.27
N TYR A 337 -30.38 8.50 -15.15
CA TYR A 337 -30.93 9.08 -13.92
C TYR A 337 -32.39 8.63 -13.71
N TYR A 338 -32.85 8.64 -12.46
CA TYR A 338 -34.26 8.51 -12.13
C TYR A 338 -34.94 9.88 -12.30
N PRO A 339 -35.95 10.04 -13.17
CA PRO A 339 -36.70 11.30 -13.31
C PRO A 339 -37.53 11.62 -12.06
N ASP A 340 -37.92 10.60 -11.30
CA ASP A 340 -38.55 10.71 -9.98
C ASP A 340 -37.86 9.71 -9.03
N GLU A 341 -37.19 10.21 -8.00
CA GLU A 341 -36.47 9.38 -7.02
C GLU A 341 -37.39 8.44 -6.22
N ASN A 342 -38.68 8.78 -6.14
CA ASN A 342 -39.69 7.93 -5.49
C ASN A 342 -40.17 6.80 -6.42
N ASN A 343 -40.01 6.96 -7.74
CA ASN A 343 -40.39 5.98 -8.75
C ASN A 343 -39.17 5.43 -9.52
N LYS A 344 -38.49 4.46 -8.90
CA LYS A 344 -37.30 3.80 -9.47
C LYS A 344 -37.60 2.78 -10.58
N LYS A 345 -38.85 2.72 -11.06
CA LYS A 345 -39.25 1.85 -12.18
C LYS A 345 -38.91 2.46 -13.55
N VAL A 346 -38.63 3.76 -13.60
CA VAL A 346 -38.35 4.49 -14.83
C VAL A 346 -36.95 5.11 -14.74
N ILE A 347 -36.17 5.00 -15.81
CA ILE A 347 -34.87 5.66 -15.97
C ILE A 347 -34.86 6.49 -17.26
N ARG A 348 -34.05 7.54 -17.30
CA ARG A 348 -33.80 8.36 -18.50
C ARG A 348 -32.31 8.48 -18.77
N LYS A 349 -31.96 8.62 -20.06
CA LYS A 349 -30.57 8.89 -20.47
C LYS A 349 -30.14 10.24 -19.93
N LEU A 350 -28.95 10.29 -19.34
CA LEU A 350 -28.32 11.54 -18.93
C LEU A 350 -27.66 12.21 -20.14
N ASP A 351 -27.97 13.47 -20.40
CA ASP A 351 -27.13 14.34 -21.24
C ASP A 351 -26.08 14.98 -20.36
N LEU A 352 -24.80 14.76 -20.67
CA LEU A 352 -23.69 15.40 -19.98
C LEU A 352 -23.49 16.85 -20.43
N SER A 353 -23.93 17.20 -21.63
CA SER A 353 -23.85 18.56 -22.18
C SER A 353 -25.01 19.43 -21.73
N ASN A 354 -26.15 18.83 -21.35
CA ASN A 354 -27.33 19.54 -20.86
C ASN A 354 -27.99 18.79 -19.69
N PRO A 355 -27.34 18.75 -18.51
CA PRO A 355 -27.83 18.01 -17.37
C PRO A 355 -29.18 18.52 -16.85
N PRO A 356 -30.08 17.63 -16.39
CA PRO A 356 -31.33 18.06 -15.77
C PRO A 356 -31.09 18.83 -14.47
N LYS A 357 -31.69 20.02 -14.34
CA LYS A 357 -31.43 20.99 -13.25
C LYS A 357 -31.65 20.48 -11.81
N ASN A 358 -32.39 19.39 -11.63
CA ASN A 358 -32.76 18.85 -10.31
C ASN A 358 -32.21 17.43 -10.06
N VAL A 359 -31.22 16.99 -10.83
CA VAL A 359 -30.65 15.64 -10.68
C VAL A 359 -29.32 15.74 -9.94
N MET A 360 -29.30 15.15 -8.75
CA MET A 360 -28.09 15.05 -7.93
C MET A 360 -27.19 13.92 -8.46
N ILE A 361 -25.89 14.16 -8.49
CA ILE A 361 -24.87 13.15 -8.75
C ILE A 361 -24.22 12.77 -7.43
N TYR A 362 -24.23 11.47 -7.11
CA TYR A 362 -23.57 10.92 -5.93
C TYR A 362 -22.23 10.23 -6.29
N TRP A 363 -21.20 10.42 -5.46
CA TRP A 363 -19.90 9.73 -5.55
C TRP A 363 -19.26 9.59 -4.15
N LYS A 364 -18.18 8.83 -4.05
CA LYS A 364 -17.36 8.69 -2.84
C LYS A 364 -15.88 8.78 -3.20
N ASP A 365 -15.25 9.88 -2.83
CA ASP A 365 -13.79 10.04 -2.91
C ASP A 365 -13.19 10.17 -1.50
N ASP A 366 -11.86 10.17 -1.41
CA ASP A 366 -11.15 10.17 -0.13
C ASP A 366 -11.35 11.47 0.66
N ASN A 367 -11.71 12.57 -0.02
CA ASN A 367 -11.99 13.87 0.60
C ASN A 367 -13.47 14.06 0.91
N ASN A 368 -14.36 13.38 0.18
CA ASN A 368 -15.81 13.45 0.29
C ASN A 368 -16.42 12.03 0.35
N PRO A 369 -16.51 11.43 1.55
CA PRO A 369 -17.08 10.10 1.73
C PRO A 369 -18.57 10.02 1.35
N ASP A 370 -19.25 11.17 1.34
CA ASP A 370 -20.64 11.37 0.93
C ASP A 370 -20.78 12.45 -0.17
N GLY A 371 -19.89 12.41 -1.16
CA GLY A 371 -19.88 13.34 -2.29
C GLY A 371 -21.25 13.45 -2.99
N MET A 372 -21.75 14.67 -3.09
CA MET A 372 -23.02 15.01 -3.73
C MET A 372 -22.93 16.37 -4.42
N GLY A 373 -23.45 16.48 -5.64
CA GLY A 373 -23.41 17.72 -6.42
C GLY A 373 -24.46 17.76 -7.53
N CYS A 374 -24.66 18.93 -8.13
CA CYS A 374 -25.57 19.08 -9.29
C CYS A 374 -24.89 18.59 -10.58
N ALA A 375 -25.68 18.04 -11.49
CA ALA A 375 -25.17 17.40 -12.68
C ALA A 375 -24.35 18.33 -13.61
N LEU A 376 -23.35 17.72 -14.25
CA LEU A 376 -22.17 18.33 -14.88
C LEU A 376 -22.50 19.38 -15.94
N LEU A 377 -22.23 20.66 -15.66
CA LEU A 377 -21.98 21.63 -16.72
C LEU A 377 -20.56 21.38 -17.23
N THR A 378 -20.43 20.82 -18.43
CA THR A 378 -19.20 20.91 -19.21
C THR A 378 -18.90 22.40 -19.45
N GLU A 379 -17.74 22.84 -18.95
CA GLU A 379 -17.03 24.11 -19.17
C GLU A 379 -17.40 25.33 -18.30
N ILE A 380 -16.43 25.77 -17.49
CA ILE A 380 -15.68 26.98 -17.84
C ILE A 380 -14.19 26.63 -17.83
N PHE A 381 -13.59 26.61 -19.02
CA PHE A 381 -12.15 26.65 -19.26
C PHE A 381 -11.56 27.99 -18.79
N GLY A 382 -10.31 27.93 -18.29
CA GLY A 382 -9.27 28.94 -18.49
C GLY A 382 -9.36 30.24 -17.69
N PHE A 383 -8.64 30.30 -16.56
CA PHE A 383 -7.53 31.23 -16.30
C PHE A 383 -6.71 30.76 -15.10
#